data_AF-A0A0X3ANQ6-F1
#
_entry.id   AF-A0A0X3ANQ6-F1
#
_cell.length_a   1.000
_cell.length_b   1.000
_cell.length_c   1.000
_cell.angle_alpha   90.00
_cell.angle_beta   90.00
_cell.angle_gamma   90.00
#
_symmetry.space_group_name_H-M   'P 1'
#
loop_
_entity.id
_entity.type
_entity.pdbx_description
1 polymer ?
#
loop_
_entity_poly.entity_id
_entity_poly.type
_entity_poly.pdbx_seq_one_letter_code
_entity_poly.pdbx_strand_id
1 'polypeptide(L)'
;MCNLCASYCGHTNDNTIFQYASNGITLATILDNRQANAKGTFPIKVRVTYQRKRIYFSIGKSLTLVDWDKLPDTKSKTLLARMGM
;
A
#
# COMPACT_ATOMS: atom_id res chain seq x y z
N MET A 1 -15.62 -4.01 -23.21
CA MET A 1 -15.43 -4.85 -22.02
C MET A 1 -14.10 -5.58 -22.15
N CYS A 2 -13.12 -5.23 -21.34
CA CYS A 2 -11.90 -6.03 -21.15
C CYS A 2 -11.56 -5.91 -19.67
N ASN A 3 -11.72 -7.01 -18.93
CA ASN A 3 -11.99 -7.02 -17.50
C ASN A 3 -10.93 -7.84 -16.73
N LEU A 4 -9.65 -7.70 -17.08
CA LEU A 4 -8.55 -8.44 -16.44
C LEU A 4 -7.17 -7.75 -16.49
N CYS A 5 -7.12 -6.46 -16.83
CA CYS A 5 -5.87 -5.71 -16.82
C CYS A 5 -6.09 -4.37 -16.10
N ALA A 6 -5.89 -4.36 -14.78
CA ALA A 6 -5.53 -3.15 -14.04
C ALA A 6 -4.09 -3.32 -13.53
N SER A 7 -3.22 -3.53 -14.52
CA SER A 7 -1.86 -3.00 -14.62
C SER A 7 -1.13 -2.70 -13.30
N TYR A 8 -0.18 -3.59 -12.99
CA TYR A 8 1.13 -3.15 -12.53
C TYR A 8 1.64 -2.05 -13.50
N CYS A 9 2.30 -1.02 -12.96
CA CYS A 9 2.96 0.09 -13.63
C CYS A 9 2.17 1.41 -13.71
N GLY A 10 2.46 2.27 -12.73
CA GLY A 10 2.49 3.72 -12.86
C GLY A 10 3.51 4.22 -11.85
N HIS A 11 4.74 4.52 -12.29
CA HIS A 11 5.65 5.36 -11.51
C HIS A 11 5.07 6.77 -11.51
N THR A 12 4.18 7.05 -10.57
CA THR A 12 3.97 8.39 -10.05
C THR A 12 4.76 8.48 -8.74
N ASN A 13 5.18 9.68 -8.34
CA ASN A 13 6.04 9.96 -7.18
C ASN A 13 5.36 9.65 -5.82
N ASP A 14 4.58 8.58 -5.77
CA ASP A 14 3.62 8.24 -4.75
C ASP A 14 4.21 7.03 -4.02
N ASN A 15 4.46 7.13 -2.72
CA ASN A 15 5.04 6.05 -1.91
C ASN A 15 4.07 4.86 -1.71
N THR A 16 3.42 4.38 -2.77
CA THR A 16 2.35 3.37 -2.74
C THR A 16 2.86 2.02 -3.21
N ILE A 17 2.74 0.99 -2.37
CA ILE A 17 3.24 -0.37 -2.69
C ILE A 17 2.11 -1.35 -3.03
N PHE A 18 0.98 -1.26 -2.34
CA PHE A 18 -0.15 -2.15 -2.58
C PHE A 18 -1.36 -1.33 -2.99
N GLN A 19 -2.02 -1.79 -4.05
CA GLN A 19 -3.29 -1.25 -4.50
C GLN A 19 -4.27 -2.41 -4.71
N TYR A 20 -5.48 -2.23 -4.20
CA TYR A 20 -6.58 -3.16 -4.36
C TYR A 20 -7.84 -2.36 -4.72
N ALA A 21 -8.61 -2.83 -5.69
CA ALA A 21 -9.86 -2.20 -6.07
C ALA A 21 -10.96 -3.25 -6.15
N SER A 22 -12.09 -2.98 -5.50
CA SER A 22 -13.27 -3.83 -5.51
C SER A 22 -14.53 -3.01 -5.27
N ASN A 23 -15.60 -3.30 -6.01
CA ASN A 23 -16.93 -2.69 -5.83
C ASN A 23 -16.92 -1.14 -5.76
N GLY A 24 -16.05 -0.49 -6.54
CA GLY A 24 -15.91 0.97 -6.55
C GLY A 24 -15.15 1.57 -5.36
N ILE A 25 -14.60 0.74 -4.47
CA ILE A 25 -13.68 1.13 -3.41
C ILE A 25 -12.25 0.83 -3.89
N THR A 26 -11.34 1.78 -3.72
CA THR A 26 -9.90 1.59 -3.96
C THR A 26 -9.13 1.76 -2.67
N LEU A 27 -8.36 0.73 -2.29
CA LEU A 27 -7.43 0.73 -1.18
C LEU A 27 -6.02 0.90 -1.73
N ALA A 28 -5.22 1.77 -1.11
CA ALA A 28 -3.79 1.86 -1.38
C ALA A 28 -3.00 2.00 -0.09
N THR A 29 -1.93 1.23 0.09
CA THR A 29 -1.01 1.40 1.23
C THR A 29 0.08 2.38 0.87
N ILE A 30 0.29 3.40 1.71
CA ILE A 30 1.17 4.53 1.45
C ILE A 30 2.11 4.74 2.63
N LEU A 31 3.40 4.97 2.35
CA LEU A 31 4.35 5.47 3.34
C LEU A 31 4.33 7.00 3.36
N ASP A 32 4.11 7.59 4.53
CA ASP A 32 4.14 9.05 4.68
C ASP A 32 5.57 9.53 4.95
N ASN A 33 6.33 9.82 3.89
CA ASN A 33 7.74 10.22 3.96
C ASN A 33 7.96 11.71 4.29
N ARG A 34 6.93 12.45 4.70
CA ARG A 34 7.00 13.90 4.90
C ARG A 34 7.78 14.30 6.15
N GLN A 35 7.62 13.53 7.23
CA GLN A 35 8.33 13.75 8.48
C GLN A 35 8.74 12.40 9.04
N ALA A 36 10.04 12.23 9.26
CA ALA A 36 10.56 11.07 9.95
C ALA A 36 10.27 11.19 11.45
N ASN A 37 9.93 10.06 12.07
CA ASN A 37 9.94 9.96 13.52
C ASN A 37 11.38 10.07 14.05
N ALA A 38 11.54 10.25 15.36
CA ALA A 38 12.85 10.30 16.03
C ALA A 38 13.75 9.07 15.74
N LYS A 39 13.17 7.95 15.29
CA LYS A 39 13.87 6.72 14.92
C LYS A 39 14.20 6.59 13.42
N GLY A 40 13.95 7.62 12.60
CA GLY A 40 14.15 7.57 11.15
C GLY A 40 13.11 6.71 10.42
N THR A 41 11.97 6.41 11.05
CA THR A 41 10.88 5.64 10.46
C THR A 41 9.73 6.55 10.04
N PHE A 42 8.97 6.10 9.04
CA PHE A 42 7.85 6.83 8.46
C PHE A 42 6.54 6.07 8.71
N PRO A 43 5.45 6.76 9.09
CA PRO A 43 4.19 6.09 9.38
C PRO A 43 3.52 5.56 8.10
N ILE A 44 2.93 4.37 8.21
CA ILE A 44 2.17 3.76 7.12
C ILE A 44 0.70 4.13 7.25
N LYS A 45 0.09 4.52 6.13
CA LYS A 45 -1.33 4.86 6.02
C LYS A 45 -2.01 4.00 4.96
N VAL A 46 -3.28 3.69 5.20
CA VAL A 46 -4.17 3.12 4.17
C VAL A 46 -5.02 4.25 3.61
N ARG A 47 -4.86 4.54 2.33
CA ARG A 47 -5.74 5.41 1.57
C ARG A 47 -6.92 4.61 1.06
N VAL A 48 -8.11 4.96 1.52
CA VAL A 48 -9.39 4.45 1.02
C VAL A 48 -10.01 5.52 0.14
N THR A 49 -10.35 5.16 -1.09
CA THR A 49 -11.06 6.02 -2.02
C THR A 49 -12.41 5.40 -2.34
N TYR A 50 -13.49 6.14 -2.07
CA TYR A 50 -14.86 5.73 -2.38
C TYR A 50 -15.66 6.97 -2.82
N GLN A 51 -16.40 6.88 -3.93
CA GLN A 51 -17.18 7.99 -4.48
C GLN A 51 -16.36 9.30 -4.60
N ARG A 52 -15.12 9.22 -5.10
CA ARG A 52 -14.17 10.34 -5.22
C ARG A 52 -13.73 10.98 -3.89
N LYS A 53 -14.17 10.48 -2.74
CA LYS A 53 -13.70 10.90 -1.40
C LYS A 53 -12.49 10.05 -1.00
N ARG A 54 -11.42 10.72 -0.54
CA ARG A 54 -10.18 10.07 -0.06
C ARG A 54 -10.12 10.18 1.45
N ILE A 55 -9.99 9.04 2.12
CA ILE A 55 -9.84 8.93 3.58
C ILE A 55 -8.54 8.19 3.87
N TYR A 56 -7.77 8.67 4.85
CA TYR A 56 -6.50 8.07 5.25
C TYR A 56 -6.62 7.50 6.66
N PHE A 57 -6.43 6.20 6.80
CA PHE A 57 -6.39 5.54 8.10
C PHE A 57 -4.94 5.27 8.51
N SER A 58 -4.61 5.53 9.76
CA SER A 58 -3.31 5.16 10.34
C SER A 58 -3.31 3.70 10.76
N ILE A 59 -2.25 2.97 10.42
CA ILE A 59 -2.06 1.56 10.82
C ILE A 59 -1.40 1.46 12.21
N GLY A 60 -0.82 2.57 12.70
CA GLY A 60 -0.03 2.60 13.94
C GLY A 60 1.35 1.94 13.81
N LYS A 61 1.77 1.59 12.59
CA LYS A 61 3.09 1.06 12.27
C LYS A 61 3.90 2.09 11.49
N SER A 62 5.22 2.03 11.67
CA SER A 62 6.17 2.85 10.93
C SER A 62 7.32 1.98 10.44
N LEU A 63 7.84 2.27 9.25
CA LEU A 63 8.93 1.53 8.62
C LEU A 63 9.98 2.49 8.07
N THR A 64 11.19 1.97 7.87
CA THR A 64 12.22 2.68 7.11
C THR A 64 11.90 2.58 5.61
N LEU A 65 12.51 3.44 4.79
CA LEU A 65 12.39 3.36 3.33
C LEU A 65 12.92 2.01 2.82
N VAL A 66 14.03 1.53 3.37
CA VAL A 66 14.66 0.26 2.98
C VAL A 66 13.75 -0.93 3.26
N ASP A 67 13.09 -0.96 4.42
CA ASP A 67 12.15 -2.04 4.75
C ASP A 67 10.87 -1.93 3.93
N TRP A 68 10.43 -0.71 3.63
CA TRP A 68 9.29 -0.44 2.76
C TRP A 68 9.53 -1.02 1.35
N ASP A 69 10.69 -0.75 0.75
CA ASP A 69 11.05 -1.23 -0.58
C ASP A 69 11.14 -2.77 -0.68
N LYS A 70 11.39 -3.46 0.43
CA LYS A 70 11.46 -4.94 0.51
C LYS A 70 10.09 -5.61 0.67
N LEU A 71 9.03 -4.88 1.02
CA LEU A 71 7.69 -5.45 1.25
C LEU A 71 7.07 -6.16 0.03
N PRO A 72 7.22 -5.67 -1.22
CA PRO A 72 6.70 -6.37 -2.40
C PRO A 72 7.33 -7.76 -2.53
N ASP A 73 8.64 -7.85 -2.32
CA ASP A 73 9.43 -9.09 -2.45
C ASP A 73 9.14 -10.07 -1.30
N THR A 74 8.78 -9.54 -0.13
CA THR A 74 8.47 -10.33 1.07
C THR A 74 7.09 -10.98 1.01
N LYS A 75 6.34 -10.85 -0.10
CA LYS A 75 5.16 -11.68 -0.44
C LYS A 75 5.59 -13.13 -0.69
N SER A 76 6.21 -13.76 0.30
CA SER A 76 6.53 -15.18 0.28
C SER A 76 5.22 -15.95 0.10
N LYS A 77 5.15 -16.74 -0.98
CA LYS A 77 4.04 -17.68 -1.25
C LYS A 77 3.61 -18.46 0.00
N THR A 78 4.55 -18.70 0.91
CA THR A 78 4.37 -19.35 2.21
C THR A 78 3.34 -18.67 3.13
N LEU A 79 3.29 -17.33 3.16
CA LEU A 79 2.31 -16.60 3.99
C LEU A 79 0.92 -16.57 3.35
N LEU A 80 0.85 -16.47 2.02
CA LEU A 80 -0.41 -16.52 1.27
C LEU A 80 -1.06 -17.91 1.37
N ALA A 81 -0.26 -18.99 1.21
CA ALA A 81 -0.73 -20.36 1.35
C ALA A 81 -1.27 -20.68 2.76
N ARG A 82 -0.72 -20.04 3.79
CA ARG A 82 -1.20 -20.21 5.18
C ARG A 82 -2.50 -19.47 5.47
N MET A 83 -2.87 -18.49 4.63
CA MET A 83 -4.10 -17.71 4.76
C MET A 83 -5.27 -18.27 3.92
N GLY A 84 -5.09 -19.42 3.27
CA GLY A 84 -6.18 -20.12 2.58
C GLY A 84 -6.78 -19.36 1.38
N MET A 85 -5.97 -18.54 0.70
CA MET A 85 -6.29 -17.94 -0.60
C MET A 85 -5.44 -18.56 -1.70
#